data_AF-A0A4Q2KJ48-F1
#
_entry.id   AF-A0A4Q2KJ48-F1
#
_cell.length_a   1.000
_cell.length_b   1.000
_cell.length_c   1.000
_cell.angle_alpha   90.00
_cell.angle_beta   90.00
_cell.angle_gamma   90.00
#
_symmetry.space_group_name_H-M   'P 1'
#
loop_
_entity.id
_entity.type
_entity.pdbx_description
1 polymer ?
#
loop_
_entity_poly.entity_id
_entity_poly.type
_entity_poly.pdbx_seq_one_letter_code
_entity_poly.pdbx_strand_id
1 'polypeptide(L)'
;MRVAIPHDLPRETVRERLRSRSHEIADHIPGGMAEVTTTWASEDSMTMRVSAMGQNLDGRVNIEEGQLVFEIDLPPALGFVEPMVANAVRQQGQKLLTKD
;
A
#
# COMPACT_ATOMS: atom_id res chain seq x y z
N MET A 1 0.21 -6.69 10.09
CA MET A 1 -0.53 -7.44 9.04
C MET A 1 0.29 -7.45 7.77
N ARG A 2 0.29 -8.56 7.01
CA ARG A 2 0.97 -8.70 5.71
C ARG A 2 -0.03 -9.07 4.60
N VAL A 3 0.02 -8.39 3.47
CA VAL A 3 -0.79 -8.68 2.27
C VAL A 3 0.15 -8.76 1.07
N ALA A 4 0.15 -9.88 0.36
CA ALA A 4 0.91 -10.06 -0.88
C ALA A 4 -0.03 -10.01 -2.09
N ILE A 5 0.34 -9.22 -3.10
CA ILE A 5 -0.39 -9.07 -4.36
C ILE A 5 0.44 -9.72 -5.48
N PRO A 6 0.06 -10.90 -5.97
CA PRO A 6 0.82 -11.60 -6.99
C PRO A 6 0.76 -10.88 -8.34
N HIS A 7 1.84 -10.96 -9.11
CA HIS A 7 1.92 -10.43 -10.48
C HIS A 7 2.98 -11.17 -11.31
N ASP A 8 2.86 -11.10 -12.63
CA ASP A 8 3.86 -11.63 -13.59
C ASP A 8 4.69 -10.52 -14.26
N LEU A 9 4.66 -9.30 -13.69
CA LEU A 9 5.35 -8.14 -14.23
C LEU A 9 6.86 -8.15 -13.92
N PRO A 10 7.70 -7.66 -14.85
CA PRO A 10 9.09 -7.35 -14.54
C PRO A 10 9.21 -6.33 -13.41
N ARG A 11 10.21 -6.48 -12.54
CA ARG A 11 10.44 -5.60 -11.39
C ARG A 11 10.51 -4.12 -11.78
N GLU A 12 11.15 -3.80 -12.90
CA GLU A 12 11.24 -2.42 -13.41
C GLU A 12 9.88 -1.82 -13.76
N THR A 13 8.97 -2.61 -14.35
CA THR A 13 7.59 -2.16 -14.63
C THR A 13 6.82 -1.88 -13.35
N VAL A 14 7.01 -2.70 -12.33
CA VAL A 14 6.40 -2.49 -11.01
C VAL A 14 6.93 -1.21 -10.38
N ARG A 15 8.25 -1.01 -10.41
CA ARG A 15 8.90 0.20 -9.89
C ARG A 15 8.37 1.47 -10.56
N GLU A 16 8.28 1.47 -11.89
CA GLU A 16 7.77 2.60 -12.66
C GLU A 16 6.31 2.93 -12.30
N ARG A 17 5.45 1.90 -12.24
CA ARG A 17 4.04 2.07 -11.88
C ARG A 17 3.84 2.58 -10.46
N LEU A 18 4.55 2.00 -9.48
CA LEU A 18 4.45 2.48 -8.09
C LEU A 18 4.95 3.89 -7.95
N ARG A 19 6.04 4.29 -8.61
CA ARG A 19 6.54 5.66 -8.50
C ARG A 19 5.60 6.66 -9.15
N SER A 20 5.14 6.38 -10.36
CA SER A 20 4.21 7.26 -11.08
C SER A 20 2.86 7.39 -10.35
N ARG A 21 2.40 6.34 -9.66
CA ARG A 21 1.04 6.28 -9.08
C ARG A 21 0.96 6.25 -7.56
N SER A 22 2.09 6.26 -6.85
CA SER A 22 2.11 6.21 -5.38
C SER A 22 1.30 7.33 -4.72
N HIS A 23 1.17 8.48 -5.40
CA HIS A 23 0.36 9.60 -4.94
C HIS A 23 -1.17 9.29 -4.98
N GLU A 24 -1.63 8.41 -5.86
CA GLU A 24 -3.03 7.96 -5.98
C GLU A 24 -3.46 7.06 -4.81
N ILE A 25 -2.50 6.55 -4.01
CA ILE A 25 -2.81 5.70 -2.84
C ILE A 25 -3.71 6.46 -1.85
N ALA A 26 -3.52 7.78 -1.73
CA ALA A 26 -4.32 8.64 -0.87
C ALA A 26 -5.80 8.70 -1.31
N ASP A 27 -6.06 8.76 -2.61
CA ASP A 27 -7.39 8.92 -3.21
C ASP A 27 -8.30 7.71 -2.99
N HIS A 28 -7.74 6.65 -2.42
CA HIS A 28 -8.39 5.37 -2.31
C HIS A 28 -8.41 4.79 -0.89
N ILE A 29 -8.00 5.58 0.11
CA ILE A 29 -8.23 5.20 1.51
C ILE A 29 -9.73 5.35 1.85
N PRO A 30 -10.37 4.32 2.44
CA PRO A 30 -11.75 4.40 2.88
C PRO A 30 -11.99 5.59 3.81
N GLY A 31 -13.05 6.36 3.54
CA GLY A 31 -13.49 7.47 4.39
C GLY A 31 -13.00 8.86 3.97
N GLY A 32 -12.16 8.99 2.95
CA GLY A 32 -11.82 10.28 2.28
C GLY A 32 -11.16 11.36 3.16
N MET A 33 -10.93 11.05 4.44
CA MET A 33 -10.41 11.95 5.48
C MET A 33 -9.02 11.50 5.96
N ALA A 34 -8.37 10.60 5.21
CA ALA A 34 -7.07 10.08 5.56
C ALA A 34 -5.98 10.86 4.82
N GLU A 35 -4.99 11.32 5.56
CA GLU A 35 -3.76 11.84 4.98
C GLU A 35 -2.80 10.66 4.75
N VAL A 36 -2.27 10.54 3.52
CA VAL A 36 -1.25 9.54 3.21
C VAL A 36 0.04 10.26 2.85
N THR A 37 1.12 9.87 3.52
CA THR A 37 2.47 10.27 3.17
C THR A 37 3.27 9.04 2.77
N THR A 38 4.05 9.16 1.70
CA THR A 38 4.90 8.08 1.19
C THR A 38 6.34 8.56 1.08
N THR A 39 7.30 7.67 1.35
CA THR A 39 8.71 7.95 1.15
C THR A 39 9.40 6.71 0.60
N TRP A 40 10.24 6.89 -0.42
CA TRP A 40 11.01 5.79 -0.97
C TRP A 40 12.29 5.61 -0.15
N ALA A 41 12.36 4.51 0.60
CA ALA A 41 13.54 4.15 1.38
C ALA A 41 14.65 3.53 0.51
N SER A 42 14.28 2.94 -0.62
CA SER A 42 15.19 2.41 -1.64
C SER A 42 14.49 2.35 -2.99
N GLU A 43 15.11 1.73 -3.99
CA GLU A 43 14.46 1.52 -5.29
C GLU A 43 13.26 0.58 -5.26
N ASP A 44 13.27 -0.41 -4.37
CA ASP A 44 12.28 -1.47 -4.30
C ASP A 44 11.48 -1.45 -2.99
N SER A 45 11.61 -0.38 -2.19
CA SER A 45 10.94 -0.26 -0.89
C SER A 45 10.42 1.15 -0.68
N MET A 46 9.13 1.25 -0.40
CA MET A 46 8.43 2.48 -0.04
C MET A 46 7.85 2.34 1.36
N THR A 47 8.05 3.33 2.22
CA THR A 47 7.31 3.47 3.47
C THR A 47 6.10 4.34 3.26
N MET A 48 5.04 4.06 4.02
CA MET A 48 3.80 4.84 4.01
C MET A 48 3.33 5.09 5.43
N ARG A 49 2.70 6.24 5.64
CA ARG A 49 1.93 6.56 6.84
C ARG A 49 0.56 7.05 6.43
N VAL A 50 -0.47 6.45 7.01
CA VAL A 50 -1.87 6.81 6.84
C VAL A 50 -2.37 7.38 8.16
N SER A 51 -2.79 8.63 8.16
CA SER A 51 -3.32 9.34 9.33
C SER A 51 -4.80 9.59 9.14
N ALA A 52 -5.66 8.99 9.97
CA ALA A 52 -7.10 9.15 9.90
C ALA A 52 -7.73 9.07 11.28
N MET A 53 -8.73 9.93 11.56
CA MET A 53 -9.49 9.90 12.82
C MET A 53 -8.59 9.94 14.09
N GLY A 54 -7.48 10.67 14.04
CA GLY A 54 -6.51 10.77 15.15
C GLY A 54 -5.68 9.50 15.37
N GLN A 55 -5.72 8.55 14.45
CA GLN A 55 -4.90 7.33 14.44
C GLN A 55 -3.90 7.39 13.29
N ASN A 56 -2.69 6.89 13.54
CA ASN A 56 -1.66 6.74 12.52
C ASN A 56 -1.41 5.25 12.31
N LEU A 57 -1.41 4.83 11.05
CA LEU A 57 -1.01 3.50 10.61
C LEU A 57 0.26 3.66 9.78
N ASP A 58 1.34 3.06 10.24
CA ASP A 58 2.58 2.98 9.48
C ASP A 58 2.59 1.68 8.66
N GLY A 59 3.31 1.71 7.54
CA GLY A 59 3.47 0.54 6.70
C GLY A 59 4.61 0.64 5.71
N ARG A 60 4.87 -0.47 5.03
CA ARG A 60 5.87 -0.61 3.98
C ARG A 60 5.31 -1.38 2.80
N VAL A 61 5.77 -1.01 1.62
CA VAL A 61 5.54 -1.72 0.37
C VAL A 61 6.88 -2.16 -0.19
N ASN A 62 7.05 -3.47 -0.38
CA ASN A 62 8.25 -4.06 -0.96
C ASN A 62 7.94 -4.66 -2.33
N ILE A 63 8.77 -4.33 -3.32
CA ILE A 63 8.73 -4.94 -4.63
C ILE A 63 9.56 -6.22 -4.58
N GLU A 64 8.89 -7.36 -4.58
CA GLU A 64 9.50 -8.68 -4.61
C GLU A 64 9.39 -9.29 -6.01
N GLU A 65 10.05 -10.43 -6.22
CA GLU A 65 9.82 -11.20 -7.45
C GLU A 65 8.43 -11.85 -7.40
N GLY A 66 7.64 -11.64 -8.44
CA GLY A 66 6.30 -12.24 -8.58
C GLY A 66 5.22 -11.67 -7.65
N GLN A 67 5.54 -10.72 -6.78
CA GLN A 67 4.58 -10.14 -5.85
C GLN A 67 4.96 -8.74 -5.37
N LEU A 68 3.94 -7.94 -5.05
CA LEU A 68 4.05 -6.70 -4.31
C LEU A 68 3.56 -6.94 -2.87
N VAL A 69 4.41 -6.68 -1.89
CA VAL A 69 4.13 -7.01 -0.48
C VAL A 69 3.86 -5.74 0.31
N PHE A 70 2.69 -5.69 0.95
CA PHE A 70 2.30 -4.65 1.88
C PHE A 70 2.41 -5.19 3.31
N GLU A 71 3.15 -4.47 4.15
CA GLU A 71 3.27 -4.71 5.58
C GLU A 71 2.68 -3.50 6.30
N ILE A 72 1.62 -3.69 7.08
CA ILE A 72 0.95 -2.62 7.83
C ILE A 72 1.04 -2.90 9.31
N ASP A 73 1.53 -1.93 10.05
CA ASP A 73 1.59 -1.93 11.50
C ASP A 73 0.21 -1.53 12.04
N LEU A 74 -0.67 -2.52 12.11
CA LEU A 74 -2.02 -2.37 12.65
C LEU A 74 -2.00 -2.55 14.17
N PRO A 75 -2.26 -1.51 14.98
CA PRO A 75 -2.33 -1.65 16.43
C PRO A 75 -3.39 -2.68 16.85
N PRO A 76 -3.17 -3.50 17.90
CA PRO A 76 -4.12 -4.52 18.32
C PRO A 76 -5.54 -4.00 18.60
N ALA A 77 -5.66 -2.76 19.10
CA ALA A 77 -6.95 -2.10 19.34
C ALA A 77 -7.78 -1.90 18.06
N LEU A 78 -7.14 -1.91 16.89
CA LEU A 78 -7.77 -1.77 15.58
C LEU A 78 -7.92 -3.11 14.84
N GLY A 79 -7.71 -4.25 15.49
CA GLY A 79 -7.82 -5.57 14.85
C GLY A 79 -9.21 -5.84 14.24
N PHE A 80 -10.28 -5.23 14.76
CA PHE A 80 -11.63 -5.39 14.22
C PHE A 80 -11.82 -4.80 12.81
N VAL A 81 -10.98 -3.84 12.39
CA VAL A 81 -11.00 -3.29 11.01
C VAL A 81 -10.03 -3.99 10.07
N GLU A 82 -9.23 -4.96 10.55
CA GLU A 82 -8.23 -5.66 9.75
C GLU A 82 -8.79 -6.21 8.42
N PRO A 83 -9.97 -6.85 8.37
CA PRO A 83 -10.52 -7.36 7.10
C PRO A 83 -10.81 -6.24 6.09
N MET A 84 -11.29 -5.09 6.57
CA MET A 84 -11.57 -3.92 5.72
C MET A 84 -10.26 -3.34 5.16
N VAL A 85 -9.24 -3.16 6.01
CA VAL A 85 -7.93 -2.66 5.59
C VAL A 85 -7.27 -3.63 4.61
N ALA A 86 -7.28 -4.94 4.89
CA ALA A 86 -6.73 -5.95 3.98
C ALA A 86 -7.41 -5.92 2.60
N ASN A 87 -8.74 -5.75 2.56
CA ASN A 87 -9.47 -5.64 1.30
C ASN A 87 -9.17 -4.35 0.54
N ALA A 88 -9.02 -3.22 1.24
CA ALA A 88 -8.62 -1.96 0.62
C ALA A 88 -7.22 -2.09 0.00
N VAL A 89 -6.25 -2.62 0.75
CA VAL A 89 -4.88 -2.87 0.26
C VAL A 89 -4.86 -3.76 -0.97
N ARG A 90 -5.65 -4.84 -0.99
CA ARG A 90 -5.73 -5.73 -2.17
C ARG A 90 -6.22 -5.00 -3.40
N GLN A 91 -7.30 -4.25 -3.27
CA GLN A 91 -7.86 -3.47 -4.38
C GLN A 91 -6.86 -2.42 -4.88
N GLN A 92 -6.17 -1.72 -3.97
CA GLN A 92 -5.19 -0.71 -4.36
C GLN A 92 -3.93 -1.29 -4.98
N GLY A 93 -3.36 -2.33 -4.38
CA GLY A 93 -2.20 -3.01 -4.94
C GLY A 93 -2.48 -3.54 -6.35
N GLN A 94 -3.66 -4.09 -6.62
CA GLN A 94 -4.05 -4.49 -7.96
C GLN A 94 -4.14 -3.31 -8.94
N LYS A 95 -4.72 -2.18 -8.52
CA LYS A 95 -4.82 -0.97 -9.35
C LYS A 95 -3.46 -0.39 -9.70
N LEU A 96 -2.56 -0.25 -8.73
CA LEU A 96 -1.19 0.20 -8.94
C LEU A 96 -0.45 -0.67 -9.95
N LEU A 97 -0.78 -1.97 -10.00
CA LEU A 97 -0.17 -2.93 -10.92
C LEU A 97 -0.90 -3.06 -12.26
N THR A 98 -2.05 -2.42 -12.48
CA THR A 98 -2.79 -2.52 -13.74
C THR A 98 -2.29 -1.46 -14.73
N LYS A 99 -2.29 -1.79 -16.03
CA LYS A 99 -2.10 -0.83 -17.13
C LYS A 99 -3.49 -0.30 -17.48
N ASP A 100 -3.69 1.01 -17.50
CA ASP A 100 -4.93 1.57 -18.06
C ASP A 100 -5.15 1.10 -19.51
#